data_AF-A0A2M7R076-F1
#
_entry.id   AF-A0A2M7R076-F1
#
_cell.length_a   1.000
_cell.length_b   1.000
_cell.length_c   1.000
_cell.angle_alpha   90.00
_cell.angle_beta   90.00
_cell.angle_gamma   90.00
#
_symmetry.space_group_name_H-M   'P 1'
#
loop_
_entity.id
_entity.type
_entity.pdbx_description
1 polymer ?
#
loop_
_entity_poly.entity_id
_entity_poly.type
_entity_poly.pdbx_seq_one_letter_code
_entity_poly.pdbx_strand_id
1 'polypeptide(L)'
;MKTAVSIPDEIFKEVEEFAKEHKYSRSEVFAIAVKEFLERLKSRQLLDTLNKLYSDIETPEEVKLRKKAIRHYAKKVLKEPY
;
A
#
# COMPACT_ATOMS: atom_id res chain seq x y z
N MET A 1 2.19 -0.62 24.99
CA MET A 1 1.72 0.71 25.45
C MET A 1 0.21 0.73 25.38
N LYS A 2 -0.50 1.33 26.35
CA LYS A 2 -1.97 1.43 26.35
C LYS A 2 -2.35 2.90 26.30
N THR A 3 -3.27 3.24 25.41
CA THR A 3 -3.80 4.60 25.28
C THR A 3 -5.30 4.50 24.98
N ALA A 4 -6.08 5.45 25.48
CA ALA A 4 -7.49 5.57 25.11
C ALA A 4 -7.59 6.47 23.86
N VAL A 5 -8.36 6.05 22.86
CA VAL A 5 -8.63 6.82 21.65
C VAL A 5 -10.13 6.99 21.49
N SER A 6 -10.54 8.17 21.04
CA SER A 6 -11.93 8.43 20.67
C SER A 6 -12.11 8.07 19.20
N ILE A 7 -13.16 7.31 18.90
CA ILE A 7 -13.53 6.90 17.54
C ILE A 7 -15.06 7.01 17.39
N PRO A 8 -15.58 7.16 16.17
CA PRO A 8 -17.02 7.12 15.93
C PRO A 8 -17.63 5.77 16.36
N ASP A 9 -18.84 5.82 16.94
CA ASP A 9 -19.54 4.63 17.42
C ASP A 9 -19.79 3.60 16.33
N GLU A 10 -20.07 4.04 15.11
CA GLU A 10 -20.30 3.17 13.95
C GLU A 10 -19.06 2.30 13.65
N ILE A 11 -17.89 2.93 13.59
CA ILE A 11 -16.61 2.24 13.38
C ILE A 11 -16.31 1.28 14.54
N PHE A 12 -16.58 1.69 15.78
CA PHE A 12 -16.37 0.83 16.93
C PHE A 12 -17.21 -0.45 16.85
N LYS A 13 -18.48 -0.34 16.47
CA LYS A 13 -19.39 -1.49 16.31
C LYS A 13 -18.91 -2.44 15.22
N GLU A 14 -18.55 -1.93 14.05
CA GLU A 14 -18.01 -2.75 12.95
C GLU A 14 -16.76 -3.50 13.36
N VAL A 15 -15.82 -2.83 14.05
CA VAL A 15 -14.60 -3.47 14.56
C VAL A 15 -14.91 -4.51 15.62
N GLU A 16 -15.90 -4.28 16.48
CA GLU A 16 -16.31 -5.23 17.52
C GLU A 16 -16.92 -6.50 16.91
N GLU A 17 -17.78 -6.37 15.91
CA GLU A 17 -18.37 -7.49 15.18
C GLU A 17 -17.29 -8.32 14.49
N PHE A 18 -16.41 -7.67 13.71
CA PHE A 18 -15.28 -8.32 13.06
C PHE A 18 -14.36 -9.05 14.06
N ALA A 19 -14.02 -8.39 15.17
CA ALA A 19 -13.17 -8.96 16.20
C ALA A 19 -13.79 -10.25 16.79
N LYS A 20 -15.09 -10.24 17.07
CA LYS A 20 -15.82 -11.40 17.60
C LYS A 20 -15.86 -12.55 16.59
N GLU A 21 -16.21 -12.25 15.34
CA GLU A 21 -16.32 -13.26 14.27
C GLU A 21 -14.97 -13.96 14.01
N HIS A 22 -13.89 -13.19 13.98
CA HIS A 22 -12.56 -13.70 13.66
C HIS A 22 -11.69 -14.06 14.88
N LYS A 23 -12.25 -13.99 16.10
CA LYS A 23 -11.56 -14.28 17.38
C LYS A 23 -10.31 -13.42 17.62
N TYR A 24 -10.35 -12.16 17.18
CA TYR A 24 -9.35 -11.16 17.52
C TYR A 24 -9.80 -10.33 18.72
N SER A 25 -8.86 -9.77 19.46
CA SER A 25 -9.15 -8.64 20.34
C SER A 25 -9.33 -7.36 19.53
N ARG A 26 -10.17 -6.44 20.02
CA ARG A 26 -10.34 -5.11 19.42
C ARG A 26 -9.00 -4.40 19.19
N SER A 27 -8.09 -4.47 20.16
CA SER A 27 -6.75 -3.88 20.05
C SER A 27 -5.89 -4.50 18.95
N GLU A 28 -6.02 -5.81 18.69
CA GLU A 28 -5.29 -6.46 17.59
C GLU A 28 -5.79 -5.97 16.24
N VAL A 29 -7.11 -5.84 16.06
CA VAL A 29 -7.70 -5.32 14.81
C VAL A 29 -7.16 -3.92 14.52
N PHE A 30 -7.17 -3.02 15.52
CA PHE A 30 -6.61 -1.68 15.37
C PHE A 30 -5.10 -1.70 15.08
N ALA A 31 -4.33 -2.56 15.77
CA ALA A 31 -2.89 -2.65 15.54
C ALA A 31 -2.56 -3.10 14.11
N ILE A 32 -3.29 -4.08 13.58
CA ILE A 32 -3.14 -4.56 12.20
C ILE A 32 -3.48 -3.43 11.22
N ALA A 33 -4.65 -2.79 11.39
CA ALA A 33 -5.11 -1.72 10.52
C ALA A 33 -4.13 -0.53 10.50
N VAL A 34 -3.65 -0.09 11.67
CA VAL A 34 -2.68 1.01 11.77
C VAL A 34 -1.36 0.63 11.12
N LYS A 35 -0.86 -0.59 11.34
CA LYS A 35 0.37 -1.07 10.69
C LYS A 35 0.24 -1.01 9.17
N GLU A 36 -0.85 -1.56 8.63
CA GLU A 36 -1.08 -1.56 7.19
C GLU A 36 -1.24 -0.14 6.63
N PHE A 37 -1.97 0.73 7.32
CA PHE A 37 -2.13 2.13 6.94
C PHE A 37 -0.77 2.85 6.84
N LEU A 38 0.10 2.66 7.84
CA LEU A 38 1.43 3.28 7.86
C LEU A 38 2.33 2.73 6.76
N GLU A 39 2.31 1.42 6.49
CA GLU A 39 3.09 0.83 5.39
C GLU A 39 2.61 1.34 4.01
N ARG A 40 1.30 1.46 3.82
CA ARG A 40 0.72 2.08 2.60
C ARG A 40 1.14 3.55 2.47
N LEU A 41 1.22 4.29 3.57
CA LEU A 41 1.65 5.68 3.54
C LEU A 41 3.14 5.81 3.19
N LYS A 42 4.01 4.99 3.78
CA LYS A 42 5.45 4.94 3.43
C LYS A 42 5.66 4.61 1.96
N SER A 43 4.90 3.64 1.44
CA SER A 43 4.98 3.23 0.04
C SER A 43 4.58 4.37 -0.91
N ARG A 44 3.54 5.13 -0.56
CA ARG A 44 3.14 6.33 -1.31
C ARG A 44 4.21 7.42 -1.26
N GLN A 45 4.75 7.72 -0.09
CA GLN A 45 5.82 8.71 0.06
C GLN A 45 7.06 8.35 -0.77
N LEU A 46 7.43 7.08 -0.80
CA LEU A 46 8.52 6.60 -1.65
C LEU A 46 8.21 6.83 -3.14
N LEU A 47 7.01 6.45 -3.58
CA LEU A 47 6.58 6.65 -4.97
C LEU A 47 6.57 8.14 -5.34
N ASP A 48 6.02 9.01 -4.49
CA ASP A 48 5.98 10.46 -4.71
C ASP A 48 7.38 11.05 -4.80
N THR A 49 8.30 10.57 -3.96
CA THR A 49 9.71 10.97 -4.00
C THR A 49 10.36 10.58 -5.32
N LEU A 50 10.13 9.36 -5.79
CA LEU A 50 10.64 8.89 -7.09
C LEU A 50 10.04 9.69 -8.24
N ASN A 51 8.73 9.91 -8.25
CA ASN A 51 8.05 10.72 -9.27
C ASN A 51 8.62 12.14 -9.32
N LYS A 52 8.91 12.74 -8.16
CA LYS A 52 9.55 14.05 -8.09
C LYS A 52 10.99 14.04 -8.61
N LEU A 53 11.77 13.00 -8.32
CA LEU A 53 13.16 12.89 -8.79
C LEU A 53 13.22 12.70 -10.32
N TYR A 54 12.27 11.98 -10.89
CA TYR A 54 12.18 11.67 -12.32
C TYR A 54 11.13 12.51 -13.05
N SER A 55 10.77 13.69 -12.54
CA SER A 55 9.76 14.56 -13.18
C SER A 55 10.29 15.28 -14.44
N ASP A 56 11.61 15.27 -14.64
CA ASP A 56 12.25 15.92 -15.77
C ASP A 56 11.99 15.17 -17.08
N ILE A 57 12.20 15.87 -18.20
CA ILE A 57 11.98 15.32 -19.53
C ILE A 57 13.01 14.21 -19.78
N GLU A 58 12.51 13.00 -20.03
CA GLU A 58 13.35 11.86 -20.39
C GLU A 58 14.15 12.14 -21.66
N THR A 59 15.42 11.74 -21.64
CA THR A 59 16.27 11.70 -22.83
C THR A 59 15.76 10.67 -23.84
N PRO A 60 16.08 10.81 -25.14
CA PRO A 60 15.70 9.83 -26.16
C PRO A 60 16.21 8.40 -25.86
N GLU A 61 17.33 8.27 -25.14
CA GLU A 61 17.90 6.99 -24.74
C GLU A 61 17.10 6.33 -23.61
N GLU A 62 16.71 7.09 -22.59
CA GLU A 62 15.84 6.64 -21.50
C GLU A 62 14.48 6.18 -22.02
N VAL A 63 13.88 6.94 -22.97
CA VAL A 63 12.62 6.55 -23.61
C VAL A 63 12.76 5.22 -24.36
N LYS A 64 13.87 5.01 -25.07
CA LYS A 64 14.13 3.73 -25.77
C LYS A 64 14.28 2.58 -24.79
N LEU A 65 15.02 2.79 -23.70
CA LEU A 65 15.25 1.80 -22.65
C LEU A 65 13.93 1.42 -21.96
N ARG A 66 13.14 2.41 -21.53
CA ARG A 66 11.83 2.20 -20.92
C ARG A 66 10.87 1.41 -21.82
N LYS A 67 10.78 1.77 -23.11
CA LYS A 67 9.97 1.02 -24.09
C LYS A 67 10.46 -0.41 -24.29
N LYS A 68 11.76 -0.69 -24.17
CA LYS A 68 12.31 -2.05 -24.24
C LYS A 68 11.96 -2.84 -22.97
N ALA A 69 12.09 -2.22 -21.80
CA ALA A 69 11.75 -2.83 -20.51
C ALA A 69 10.26 -3.22 -20.42
N ILE A 70 9.34 -2.33 -20.82
CA ILE A 70 7.89 -2.60 -20.85
C ILE A 70 7.58 -3.80 -21.75
N ARG A 71 8.18 -3.85 -22.96
CA ARG A 71 8.01 -4.98 -23.89
C ARG A 71 8.55 -6.29 -23.33
N HIS A 72 9.64 -6.25 -22.56
CA HIS A 72 10.20 -7.42 -21.91
C HIS A 72 9.27 -7.94 -20.80
N TYR A 73 8.82 -7.04 -19.93
CA TYR A 73 7.89 -7.34 -18.84
C TYR A 73 6.61 -7.97 -19.37
N ALA A 74 5.98 -7.38 -20.39
CA ALA A 74 4.74 -7.90 -20.98
C ALA A 74 4.91 -9.30 -21.60
N LYS A 75 6.11 -9.62 -22.11
CA LYS A 75 6.38 -10.93 -22.71
C LYS A 75 6.67 -12.02 -21.68
N LYS A 76 7.32 -11.68 -20.56
CA LYS A 76 7.79 -12.66 -19.57
C LYS A 76 6.88 -12.77 -18.36
N VAL A 77 6.43 -11.65 -17.80
CA VAL A 77 5.78 -11.62 -16.49
C VAL A 77 4.27 -11.78 -16.61
N LEU A 78 3.63 -11.19 -17.62
CA LEU A 78 2.18 -11.34 -17.83
C LEU A 78 1.77 -12.71 -18.42
N LYS A 79 2.73 -13.52 -18.86
CA LYS A 79 2.48 -14.85 -19.43
C LYS A 79 2.63 -15.99 -18.43
N GLU A 80 3.19 -15.74 -17.25
CA GLU A 80 3.24 -16.71 -16.16
C GLU A 80 2.06 -16.43 -15.23
N PRO A 81 1.04 -17.32 -15.15
CA PRO A 81 0.03 -17.21 -14.13
C PRO A 81 0.67 -17.52 -12.77
N TYR A 82 0.30 -16.76 -11.75
CA TYR A 82 0.56 -17.12 -10.35
C TYR A 82 -0.14 -18.44 -10.00
#